data_AF-A0A0G0FP24-F1
#
_entry.id   AF-A0A0G0FP24-F1
#
_cell.length_a   1.000
_cell.length_b   1.000
_cell.length_c   1.000
_cell.angle_alpha   90.00
_cell.angle_beta   90.00
_cell.angle_gamma   90.00
#
_symmetry.space_group_name_H-M   'P 1'
#
loop_
_entity.id
_entity.type
_entity.pdbx_description
1 polymer ?
#
loop_
_entity_poly.entity_id
_entity_poly.type
_entity_poly.pdbx_seq_one_letter_code
_entity_poly.pdbx_strand_id
1 'polypeptide(L)' 'MNKYKNLAKEFKKEVIKHFGKKCKDFNFGCMVCQSHRIVDDLKNLNDCLDNFNKHGCKIKK' A
#
# COMPACT_ATOMS: atom_id res chain seq x y z
N MET A 1 -0.26 -7.97 -11.84
CA MET A 1 -1.07 -6.74 -11.76
C MET A 1 -0.23 -5.70 -11.02
N ASN A 2 0.03 -4.51 -11.59
CA ASN A 2 0.99 -3.54 -11.02
C ASN A 2 0.38 -2.20 -10.59
N LYS A 3 -0.95 -2.03 -10.73
CA LYS A 3 -1.63 -0.74 -10.52
C LYS A 3 -1.55 -0.27 -9.07
N TYR A 4 -1.89 -1.13 -8.11
CA TYR A 4 -1.90 -0.78 -6.68
C TYR A 4 -0.49 -0.66 -6.11
N LYS A 5 0.46 -1.46 -6.61
CA LYS A 5 1.89 -1.28 -6.31
C LYS A 5 2.43 0.08 -6.74
N ASN A 6 2.05 0.56 -7.92
CA ASN A 6 2.44 1.89 -8.40
C ASN A 6 1.76 3.00 -7.59
N LEU A 7 0.47 2.85 -7.28
CA LEU A 7 -0.27 3.79 -6.42
C LEU A 7 0.37 3.90 -5.03
N ALA A 8 0.73 2.77 -4.40
CA ALA A 8 1.41 2.76 -3.11
C ALA A 8 2.77 3.49 -3.15
N LYS A 9 3.50 3.38 -4.26
CA LYS A 9 4.78 4.10 -4.45
C LYS A 9 4.57 5.61 -4.55
N GLU A 10 3.64 6.05 -5.38
CA GLU A 10 3.34 7.48 -5.55
C GLU A 10 2.80 8.10 -4.27
N PHE A 11 1.85 7.42 -3.61
CA PHE A 11 1.30 7.87 -2.35
C PHE A 11 2.38 7.96 -1.25
N LYS A 12 3.29 6.99 -1.17
CA LYS A 12 4.43 7.04 -0.23
C LYS A 12 5.34 8.25 -0.48
N LYS A 13 5.58 8.63 -1.74
CA LYS A 13 6.39 9.83 -2.06
C LYS A 13 5.71 11.09 -1.56
N GLU A 14 4.41 11.24 -1.80
CA GLU A 14 3.63 12.39 -1.35
C GLU A 14 3.59 12.49 0.18
N VAL A 15 3.39 11.36 0.88
CA VAL A 15 3.45 11.32 2.35
C VAL A 15 4.81 11.78 2.88
N ILE A 16 5.90 11.30 2.30
CA ILE A 16 7.26 11.72 2.72
C ILE A 16 7.49 13.21 2.42
N LYS A 17 7.06 13.68 1.25
CA LYS A 17 7.20 15.07 0.81
C LYS A 17 6.44 16.03 1.72
N HIS A 18 5.22 15.66 2.12
CA HIS A 18 4.34 16.52 2.91
C HIS A 18 4.69 16.54 4.39
N PHE A 19 5.15 15.42 4.96
CA PHE A 19 5.35 15.28 6.41
C PHE A 19 6.83 15.23 6.83
N GLY A 20 7.78 15.21 5.90
CA GLY A 20 9.21 15.40 6.14
C GLY A 20 9.95 14.30 6.91
N LYS A 21 9.27 13.39 7.64
CA LYS A 21 9.90 12.32 8.43
C LYS A 21 9.10 11.01 8.50
N LYS A 22 9.82 9.92 8.79
CA LYS A 22 9.25 8.61 9.16
C LYS A 22 8.52 8.73 10.50
N CYS A 23 7.34 8.12 10.62
CA CYS A 23 6.39 8.07 11.76
C CYS A 23 6.98 7.86 13.20
N LYS A 24 8.29 7.69 13.39
CA LYS A 24 8.95 7.48 14.70
C LYS A 24 8.81 8.66 15.68
N ASP A 25 8.45 9.85 15.21
CA ASP A 25 8.35 11.08 16.02
C ASP A 25 6.91 11.41 16.48
N PHE A 26 5.90 10.59 16.14
CA PHE A 26 4.49 10.93 16.37
C PHE A 26 3.70 9.86 17.13
N ASN A 27 2.83 10.30 18.05
CA ASN A 27 1.91 9.43 18.78
C ASN A 27 0.97 8.67 17.82
N PHE A 28 0.64 7.44 18.21
CA PHE A 28 -0.28 6.54 17.50
C PHE A 28 -1.59 7.28 17.17
N GLY A 29 -1.89 7.44 15.87
CA GLY A 29 -3.06 8.18 15.40
C GLY A 29 -2.75 9.46 14.60
N CYS A 30 -1.50 9.90 14.52
CA CYS A 30 -1.18 11.03 13.63
C CYS A 30 -1.43 10.69 12.15
N MET A 31 -1.80 11.69 11.36
CA MET A 31 -2.04 11.55 9.92
C MET A 31 -0.88 10.89 9.15
N VAL A 32 0.37 11.08 9.61
CA VAL A 32 1.56 10.45 9.00
C VAL A 32 1.52 8.93 9.15
N CYS A 33 1.22 8.45 10.37
CA CYS A 33 1.17 7.03 10.66
C CYS A 33 -0.05 6.36 9.99
N GLN A 34 -1.19 7.06 9.90
CA GLN A 34 -2.34 6.57 9.12
C GLN A 34 -2.04 6.50 7.62
N SER A 35 -1.35 7.51 7.08
CA SER A 35 -0.96 7.51 5.67
C SER A 35 0.03 6.38 5.34
N HIS A 36 0.96 6.06 6.25
CA HIS A 36 1.82 4.89 6.09
C HIS A 36 1.06 3.56 6.11
N ARG A 37 0.02 3.41 6.94
CA ARG A 37 -0.85 2.22 6.92
C ARG A 37 -1.54 2.03 5.58
N ILE A 38 -2.09 3.11 5.02
CA ILE A 38 -2.72 3.08 3.69
C ILE A 38 -1.73 2.62 2.62
N VAL A 39 -0.45 3.05 2.68
CA VAL A 39 0.59 2.56 1.77
C VAL A 39 0.78 1.05 1.90
N ASP A 40 0.75 0.51 3.11
CA ASP A 40 0.94 -0.92 3.35
C ASP A 40 -0.30 -1.73 2.96
N ASP A 41 -1.51 -1.24 3.22
CA ASP A 41 -2.77 -1.84 2.76
C ASP A 41 -2.83 -1.92 1.23
N LEU A 42 -2.37 -0.89 0.52
CA LEU A 42 -2.29 -0.90 -0.95
C LEU A 42 -1.32 -1.97 -1.49
N LYS A 43 -0.22 -2.24 -0.79
CA LYS A 43 0.71 -3.33 -1.16
C LYS A 43 0.09 -4.69 -0.88
N ASN A 44 -0.51 -4.86 0.30
CA ASN A 44 -1.19 -6.09 0.68
C ASN A 44 -2.32 -6.43 -0.30
N LEU A 45 -3.09 -5.42 -0.73
CA LEU A 45 -4.10 -5.58 -1.76
C LEU A 45 -3.49 -6.00 -3.11
N ASN A 46 -2.38 -5.39 -3.52
CA ASN A 46 -1.70 -5.78 -4.75
C ASN A 46 -1.24 -7.24 -4.72
N ASP A 47 -0.64 -7.66 -3.61
CA ASP A 47 -0.11 -9.02 -3.44
C ASP A 47 -1.26 -10.04 -3.36
N CYS A 48 -2.35 -9.69 -2.69
CA CYS A 48 -3.58 -10.47 -2.66
C CYS A 48 -4.13 -10.67 -4.08
N LEU A 49 -4.24 -9.60 -4.87
CA LEU A 49 -4.74 -9.67 -6.25
C LEU A 49 -3.77 -10.41 -7.19
N ASP A 50 -2.46 -10.30 -6.98
CA ASP A 50 -1.48 -11.10 -7.72
C ASP A 50 -1.58 -12.59 -7.36
N ASN A 51 -1.83 -12.92 -6.09
CA ASN A 51 -2.08 -14.29 -5.66
C ASN A 51 -3.39 -14.83 -6.23
N PHE A 52 -4.47 -14.03 -6.23
CA PHE A 52 -5.70 -14.38 -6.94
C PHE A 52 -5.47 -14.54 -8.45
N ASN A 53 -4.61 -13.76 -9.11
CA ASN A 53 -4.35 -13.98 -10.53
C ASN A 53 -3.49 -15.24 -10.80
N LYS A 54 -2.60 -15.60 -9.87
CA LYS A 54 -1.74 -16.79 -9.99
C LYS A 54 -2.45 -18.10 -9.62
N HIS A 55 -3.34 -18.03 -8.63
CA HIS A 55 -4.02 -19.18 -8.03
C HIS A 55 -5.54 -19.18 -8.24
N GLY A 56 -6.09 -18.10 -8.79
CA GLY A 56 -7.52 -17.93 -9.04
C GLY A 56 -7.98 -18.85 -10.15
N CYS A 57 -8.79 -19.80 -9.71
CA CYS A 57 -9.74 -20.64 -10.43
C CYS A 57 -9.39 -20.89 -11.90
N LYS A 58 -8.67 -21.99 -12.16
CA LYS A 58 -8.88 -22.74 -13.39
C LYS A 58 -10.35 -23.18 -13.39
N ILE A 59 -11.24 -22.33 -13.90
CA ILE A 59 -12.57 -22.78 -14.31
C ILE A 59 -12.26 -23.76 -15.45
N LYS A 60 -12.28 -25.06 -15.13
CA LYS A 60 -12.28 -26.09 -16.17
C LYS A 60 -13.53 -25.81 -17.01
N LYS A 61 -13.31 -25.40 -18.26
CA LYS A 61 -14.35 -25.37 -19.29
C LYS A 61 -14.97 -26.74 -19.44
#